data_AF-A0A4Y2QXB7-F1
#
_entry.id   AF-A0A4Y2QXB7-F1
#
_cell.length_a   1.000
_cell.length_b   1.000
_cell.length_c   1.000
_cell.angle_alpha   90.00
_cell.angle_beta   90.00
_cell.angle_gamma   90.00
#
_symmetry.space_group_name_H-M   'P 1'
#
loop_
_entity.id
_entity.type
_entity.pdbx_description
1 polymer ?
#
loop_
_entity_poly.entity_id
_entity_poly.type
_entity_poly.pdbx_seq_one_letter_code
_entity_poly.pdbx_strand_id
1 'polypeptide(L)'
;MQDGARPQRTEKVFRFLDEYFGNRVIALDYPKFTGPGMDWPPYSSDLTLFDYFLWGALKDTVYGNHPSTLDELELAICVARNSISVQTLKDVISNFILHLRHLIFSDGENFEIIVF
;
A
#
# COMPACT_ATOMS: atom_id res chain seq x y z
N MET A 1 -6.16 2.24 3.12
CA MET A 1 -5.33 1.37 3.98
C MET A 1 -4.04 2.12 4.31
N GLN A 2 -3.56 2.08 5.54
CA GLN A 2 -2.33 2.74 6.00
C GLN A 2 -1.43 1.76 6.75
N ASP A 3 -0.11 1.94 6.65
CA ASP A 3 0.93 1.06 7.20
C ASP A 3 1.11 1.19 8.72
N GLY A 4 0.49 2.20 9.34
CA GLY A 4 0.57 2.44 10.78
C GLY A 4 1.76 3.30 11.21
N ALA A 5 2.44 4.00 10.29
CA ALA A 5 3.50 4.95 10.65
C ALA A 5 3.00 6.02 11.65
N ARG A 6 3.84 6.41 12.62
CA ARG A 6 3.44 7.34 13.71
C ARG A 6 2.76 8.64 13.23
N PRO A 7 3.24 9.34 12.18
CA PRO A 7 2.57 10.54 11.69
C PRO A 7 1.16 10.30 11.14
N GLN A 8 0.88 9.10 10.63
CA GLN A 8 -0.42 8.72 10.05
C GLN A 8 -1.47 8.36 11.12
N ARG A 9 -1.04 8.12 12.36
CA ARG A 9 -1.91 7.71 13.48
C ARG A 9 -2.24 8.84 14.45
N THR A 10 -2.08 10.09 14.03
CA THR A 10 -2.47 11.22 14.88
C THR A 10 -3.99 11.35 14.92
N GLU A 11 -4.53 11.83 16.05
CA GLU A 11 -5.96 12.12 16.19
C GLU A 11 -6.49 12.97 15.02
N LYS A 12 -5.73 13.98 14.60
CA LYS A 12 -6.11 14.86 13.50
C LYS A 12 -6.29 14.09 12.20
N VAL A 13 -5.41 13.14 11.91
CA VAL A 13 -5.50 12.29 10.72
C VAL A 13 -6.68 11.33 10.84
N PHE A 14 -6.87 10.67 11.98
CA PHE A 14 -7.98 9.73 12.15
C PHE A 14 -9.34 10.43 12.11
N ARG A 15 -9.50 11.60 12.71
CA ARG A 15 -10.73 12.40 12.59
C ARG A 15 -11.03 12.77 11.13
N PHE A 16 -10.01 13.18 10.38
CA PHE A 16 -10.17 13.44 8.95
C PHE A 16 -10.58 12.16 8.20
N LEU A 17 -9.92 11.03 8.44
CA LEU A 17 -10.26 9.78 7.76
C LEU A 17 -11.69 9.31 8.09
N ASP A 18 -12.12 9.47 9.34
CA ASP A 18 -13.47 9.11 9.78
C ASP A 18 -14.53 9.95 9.10
N GLU A 19 -14.31 11.27 8.98
CA GLU A 19 -15.24 12.20 8.33
C GLU A 19 -15.53 11.81 6.86
N TYR A 20 -14.51 11.38 6.11
CA TYR A 20 -14.65 11.09 4.68
C TYR A 20 -14.92 9.61 4.36
N PHE A 21 -14.37 8.69 5.16
CA PHE A 21 -14.38 7.27 4.85
C PHE A 21 -15.12 6.41 5.89
N GLY A 22 -15.30 6.91 7.12
CA GLY A 22 -15.95 6.23 8.23
C GLY A 22 -15.36 4.83 8.46
N ASN A 23 -16.22 3.81 8.46
CA ASN A 23 -15.83 2.42 8.73
C ASN A 23 -15.01 1.75 7.60
N ARG A 24 -14.71 2.47 6.52
CA ARG A 24 -13.94 1.95 5.37
C ARG A 24 -12.43 2.22 5.49
N VAL A 25 -11.98 2.58 6.69
CA VAL A 25 -10.57 2.79 7.00
C VAL A 25 -9.98 1.50 7.57
N ILE A 26 -8.83 1.11 7.01
CA ILE A 26 -7.99 0.03 7.50
C ILE A 26 -6.67 0.68 7.92
N ALA A 27 -6.43 0.79 9.22
CA ALA A 27 -5.25 1.44 9.77
C ALA A 27 -4.98 0.97 11.20
N LEU A 28 -3.71 0.87 11.57
CA LEU A 28 -3.28 0.44 12.89
C LEU A 28 -3.80 1.39 13.97
N ASP A 29 -4.45 0.84 15.00
CA ASP A 29 -5.09 1.54 16.11
C ASP A 29 -6.35 2.36 15.75
N TYR A 30 -6.82 2.32 14.50
CA TYR A 30 -7.98 3.13 14.08
C TYR A 30 -9.27 2.80 14.87
N PRO A 31 -9.65 1.52 15.07
CA PRO A 31 -10.85 1.20 15.87
C PRO A 31 -10.74 1.60 17.33
N LYS A 32 -9.52 1.73 17.88
CA LYS A 32 -9.32 2.22 19.25
C LYS A 32 -9.68 3.70 19.38
N PHE A 33 -9.66 4.43 18.27
CA PHE A 33 -9.97 5.86 18.21
C PHE A 33 -11.44 6.11 17.86
N THR A 34 -11.97 5.44 16.83
CA THR A 34 -13.34 5.68 16.34
C THR A 34 -14.39 4.78 17.01
N GLY A 35 -14.00 3.56 17.42
CA GLY A 35 -14.90 2.47 17.80
C GLY A 35 -15.10 1.47 16.64
N PRO A 36 -15.73 1.86 15.53
CA PRO A 36 -15.88 1.00 14.35
C PRO A 36 -14.74 1.19 13.34
N GLY A 37 -14.41 0.13 12.59
CA GLY A 37 -13.36 0.13 11.58
C GLY A 37 -12.57 -1.18 11.58
N MET A 38 -11.53 -1.26 10.75
CA MET A 38 -10.66 -2.45 10.69
C MET A 38 -9.27 -2.10 11.18
N ASP A 39 -8.79 -2.85 12.17
CA ASP A 39 -7.42 -2.69 12.66
C ASP A 39 -6.43 -3.29 11.65
N TRP A 40 -5.25 -2.69 11.55
CA TRP A 40 -4.17 -3.20 10.73
C TRP A 40 -3.06 -3.76 11.61
N PRO A 41 -2.54 -4.97 11.35
CA PRO A 41 -1.47 -5.53 12.17
C PRO A 41 -0.20 -4.66 12.14
N PRO A 42 0.49 -4.51 13.28
CA PRO A 42 1.76 -3.79 13.33
C PRO A 42 2.85 -4.56 12.57
N TYR A 43 3.77 -3.82 11.94
CA TYR A 43 4.90 -4.37 11.16
C TYR A 43 4.49 -5.16 9.91
N SER A 44 3.29 -4.92 9.39
CA SER A 44 2.84 -5.45 8.11
C SER A 44 2.84 -4.39 7.01
N SER A 45 3.93 -3.61 6.93
CA SER A 45 4.18 -2.66 5.82
C SER A 45 4.12 -3.36 4.47
N ASP A 46 4.63 -4.59 4.43
CA ASP A 46 4.77 -5.43 3.24
C ASP A 46 3.42 -5.87 2.67
N LEU A 47 2.35 -5.70 3.45
CA LEU A 47 0.98 -5.96 3.05
C LEU A 47 0.30 -4.71 2.45
N THR A 48 0.95 -3.55 2.35
CA THR A 48 0.40 -2.43 1.58
C THR A 48 0.56 -2.68 0.09
N LEU A 49 -0.50 -2.46 -0.70
CA LEU A 49 -0.44 -2.58 -2.17
C LEU A 49 0.64 -1.68 -2.79
N PHE A 50 0.99 -0.58 -2.11
CA PHE A 50 2.06 0.33 -2.50
C PHE A 50 3.44 -0.33 -2.36
N ASP A 51 3.73 -0.90 -1.19
CA ASP A 51 5.02 -1.55 -0.93
C ASP A 51 5.13 -2.90 -1.62
N TYR A 52 4.02 -3.65 -1.71
CA TYR A 52 3.93 -4.96 -2.38
C TYR A 52 4.19 -4.88 -3.89
N PHE A 53 3.68 -3.85 -4.56
CA PHE A 53 3.69 -3.79 -6.03
C PHE A 53 4.17 -2.45 -6.55
N LEU A 54 3.54 -1.34 -6.16
CA LEU A 54 3.71 -0.08 -6.87
C LEU A 54 5.16 0.41 -6.83
N TRP A 55 5.82 0.37 -5.68
CA TRP A 55 7.19 0.85 -5.58
C TRP A 55 8.18 0.00 -6.38
N GLY A 56 8.00 -1.33 -6.41
CA GLY A 56 8.78 -2.22 -7.27
C GLY A 56 8.59 -1.88 -8.75
N ALA A 57 7.33 -1.79 -9.19
CA ALA A 57 6.99 -1.50 -10.59
C ALA A 57 7.47 -0.12 -11.07
N LEU A 58 7.35 0.90 -10.21
CA LEU A 58 7.79 2.25 -10.54
C LEU A 58 9.31 2.36 -10.55
N LYS A 59 10.02 1.69 -9.62
CA LYS A 59 11.47 1.82 -9.49
C LYS A 59 12.20 1.49 -10.79
N ASP A 60 11.85 0.38 -11.43
CA ASP A 60 12.53 -0.06 -12.65
C ASP A 60 12.31 0.91 -13.82
N THR A 61 11.10 1.46 -13.93
CA THR A 61 10.73 2.40 -15.00
C THR A 61 11.31 3.79 -14.76
N VAL A 62 11.28 4.27 -13.52
CA VAL A 62 11.72 5.62 -13.16
C VAL A 62 13.25 5.71 -13.16
N TYR A 63 13.93 4.74 -12.53
CA TYR A 63 15.39 4.77 -12.44
C TYR A 63 16.09 4.19 -13.67
N GLY A 64 15.41 3.39 -14.50
CA GLY A 64 15.97 2.93 -15.78
C GLY A 64 16.39 4.09 -16.70
N ASN A 65 15.69 5.22 -16.62
CA ASN A 65 15.95 6.41 -17.42
C ASN A 65 17.00 7.37 -16.82
N HIS A 66 17.55 7.07 -15.63
CA HIS A 66 18.58 7.87 -14.96
C HIS A 66 18.29 9.40 -14.95
N PRO A 67 17.13 9.83 -14.41
CA PRO A 67 16.80 11.25 -14.36
C PRO A 67 17.85 12.02 -13.54
N SER A 68 18.33 13.12 -14.10
CA SER A 68 19.37 13.97 -13.50
C SER A 68 18.80 15.27 -12.91
N THR A 69 17.55 15.59 -13.21
CA THR A 69 16.84 16.76 -12.70
C THR A 69 15.51 16.37 -12.03
N LEU A 70 14.96 17.27 -11.20
CA LEU A 70 13.65 17.06 -10.59
C LEU A 70 12.53 16.98 -11.64
N ASP A 71 12.61 17.80 -12.69
CA ASP A 71 11.61 17.81 -13.77
C ASP A 71 11.61 16.49 -14.55
N GLU A 72 12.80 15.94 -14.84
CA GLU A 72 12.95 14.63 -15.47
C GLU A 72 12.43 13.51 -14.58
N LEU A 73 12.69 13.58 -13.27
CA LEU A 73 12.19 12.60 -12.30
C LEU A 73 10.67 12.63 -12.21
N GLU A 74 10.06 13.82 -12.13
CA GLU A 74 8.62 13.99 -12.08
C GLU A 74 7.96 13.44 -13.36
N LEU A 75 8.53 13.78 -14.53
CA LEU A 75 8.07 13.25 -15.81
C LEU A 75 8.18 11.71 -15.86
N ALA A 76 9.29 11.15 -15.40
CA ALA A 76 9.49 9.69 -15.36
C ALA A 76 8.46 9.01 -14.45
N ILE A 77 8.14 9.59 -13.29
CA ILE A 77 7.09 9.09 -12.40
C ILE A 77 5.72 9.15 -13.09
N CYS A 78 5.39 10.25 -13.77
CA CYS A 78 4.13 10.38 -14.51
C CYS A 78 4.00 9.33 -15.62
N VAL A 79 5.07 9.11 -16.39
CA VAL A 79 5.10 8.10 -17.45
C VAL A 79 4.94 6.69 -16.87
N ALA A 80 5.71 6.36 -15.82
CA ALA A 80 5.65 5.06 -15.16
C ALA A 80 4.28 4.77 -14.53
N ARG A 81 3.62 5.78 -13.96
CA ARG A 81 2.25 5.65 -13.45
C ARG A 81 1.27 5.35 -14.58
N ASN A 82 1.39 6.04 -15.72
CA ASN A 82 0.47 5.92 -16.84
C ASN A 82 0.68 4.64 -17.66
N SER A 83 1.82 3.95 -17.52
CA SER A 83 2.06 2.66 -18.17
C SER A 83 1.38 1.49 -17.43
N ILE A 84 1.01 1.66 -16.16
CA ILE A 84 0.32 0.62 -15.38
C ILE A 84 -1.11 0.47 -15.90
N SER A 85 -1.39 -0.69 -16.49
CA SER A 85 -2.70 -0.98 -17.02
C SER A 85 -3.72 -1.29 -15.91
N VAL A 86 -5.00 -1.04 -16.19
CA VAL A 86 -6.10 -1.45 -15.30
C VAL A 86 -6.11 -2.97 -15.09
N GLN A 87 -5.70 -3.75 -16.09
CA GLN A 87 -5.61 -5.21 -15.96
C GLN A 87 -4.53 -5.61 -14.95
N THR A 88 -3.35 -5.00 -15.03
CA THR A 88 -2.26 -5.19 -14.05
C THR A 88 -2.74 -4.91 -12.63
N LEU A 89 -3.51 -3.83 -12.42
CA LEU A 89 -4.07 -3.51 -11.10
C LEU A 89 -5.06 -4.59 -10.60
N LYS A 90 -5.89 -5.15 -11.48
CA LYS A 90 -6.81 -6.24 -11.12
C LYS A 90 -6.05 -7.51 -10.74
N ASP A 91 -5.00 -7.83 -11.48
CA ASP A 91 -4.16 -9.01 -11.22
C ASP A 91 -3.43 -8.86 -9.88
N VAL A 92 -2.88 -7.69 -9.60
CA VAL A 92 -2.24 -7.34 -8.32
C VAL A 92 -3.21 -7.49 -7.15
N ILE A 93 -4.43 -6.98 -7.26
CA ILE A 93 -5.46 -7.13 -6.20
C ILE A 93 -5.82 -8.61 -6.01
N SER A 94 -5.92 -9.37 -7.09
CA SER A 94 -6.25 -10.80 -7.02
C SER A 94 -5.14 -11.60 -6.33
N ASN A 95 -3.88 -11.32 -6.68
CA ASN A 95 -2.71 -11.91 -6.04
C ASN A 95 -2.60 -11.48 -4.58
N PHE A 96 -2.92 -10.23 -4.26
CA PHE A 96 -2.94 -9.75 -2.88
C PHE A 96 -3.96 -10.51 -2.01
N ILE A 97 -5.15 -10.81 -2.54
CA ILE A 97 -6.14 -11.62 -1.82
C ILE A 97 -5.62 -13.05 -1.60
N LEU A 98 -4.96 -13.65 -2.58
CA LEU A 98 -4.31 -14.96 -2.43
C LEU A 98 -3.20 -14.92 -1.37
N HIS A 99 -2.41 -13.86 -1.38
CA HIS A 99 -1.34 -13.60 -0.42
C HIS A 99 -1.90 -13.55 1.02
N LEU A 100 -2.95 -12.76 1.25
CA LEU A 100 -3.61 -12.69 2.56
C LEU A 100 -4.15 -14.05 3.02
N ARG A 101 -4.72 -14.86 2.12
CA ARG A 101 -5.19 -16.22 2.45
C ARG A 101 -4.04 -17.14 2.86
N HIS A 102 -2.90 -17.03 2.20
CA HIS A 102 -1.71 -17.80 2.55
C HIS A 102 -1.19 -17.40 3.93
N LEU A 103 -1.10 -16.11 4.23
CA LEU A 103 -0.70 -15.61 5.55
C LEU A 103 -1.60 -16.13 6.67
N ILE A 104 -2.92 -16.20 6.44
CA ILE A 104 -3.88 -16.80 7.38
C ILE A 104 -3.59 -18.29 7.58
N PHE A 105 -3.23 -19.03 6.53
CA PHE A 105 -2.95 -20.46 6.63
C PHE A 105 -1.58 -20.75 7.28
N SER A 106 -0.64 -19.83 7.17
CA SER A 106 0.71 -19.92 7.75
C SER A 106 0.80 -19.33 9.17
N ASP A 107 -0.31 -19.07 9.85
CA ASP A 107 -0.36 -18.45 11.18
C ASP A 107 0.50 -17.17 11.32
N GLY A 108 0.63 -16.40 10.23
CA GLY A 108 1.38 -15.14 10.22
C GLY A 108 2.89 -15.27 10.06
N GLU A 109 3.44 -16.43 9.71
CA GLU A 109 4.87 -16.57 9.37
C GLU A 109 5.23 -15.84 8.06
N ASN A 110 6.46 -15.33 7.99
CA ASN A 110 7.00 -14.68 6.81
C ASN A 110 7.25 -15.68 5.68
N PHE A 111 7.00 -15.29 4.43
CA PHE A 111 7.35 -16.07 3.24
C PHE A 111 7.88 -15.18 2.13
N GLU A 112 8.66 -15.78 1.23
CA GLU A 112 9.20 -15.08 0.06
C GLU A 112 8.07 -14.70 -0.91
N ILE A 113 8.00 -13.41 -1.23
CA ILE A 113 7.08 -12.86 -2.21
C ILE A 113 7.74 -13.02 -3.59
N ILE A 114 7.27 -13.98 -4.38
CA ILE A 114 7.61 -14.04 -5.80
C ILE A 114 6.61 -13.13 -6.54
N VAL A 115 7.04 -11.93 -6.91
CA VAL A 115 6.29 -11.02 -7.79
C VAL A 115 6.55 -11.46 -9.24
N PHE A 116 5.49 -11.63 -10.04
CA PHE A 116 5.56 -11.82 -11.49
C PHE A 116 5.47 -10.49 -12.23
#